data_AF-A0AAZ3PJI5-F1
#
_entry.id   AF-A0AAZ3PJI5-F1
#
_cell.length_a   1.000
_cell.length_b   1.000
_cell.length_c   1.000
_cell.angle_alpha   90.00
_cell.angle_beta   90.00
_cell.angle_gamma   90.00
#
_symmetry.space_group_name_H-M   'P 1'
#
loop_
_entity.id
_entity.type
_entity.pdbx_description
1 polymer ?
#
loop_
_entity_poly.entity_id
_entity_poly.type
_entity_poly.pdbx_seq_one_letter_code
_entity_poly.pdbx_strand_id
1 'polypeptide(L)' 'MRNKILWSDEAKIELLGLNAKCHVWRKPGTTPMVNRGGGSIMLWGCFSAARTERLVKIEEKMNGAMYRDL' A
#
# COMPACT_ATOMS: atom_id res chain seq x y z
N MET A 1 -18.12 22.61 16.44
CA MET A 1 -16.76 22.56 15.86
C MET A 1 -16.17 21.15 16.02
N ARG A 2 -16.54 20.19 15.17
CA ARG A 2 -15.99 18.81 15.19
C ARG A 2 -15.21 18.42 13.91
N ASN A 3 -15.03 19.38 13.00
CA ASN A 3 -14.46 19.12 11.66
C ASN A 3 -12.97 19.50 11.55
N LYS A 4 -12.21 19.38 12.64
CA LYS A 4 -10.77 19.72 12.67
C LYS A 4 -9.87 18.50 12.92
N ILE A 5 -10.42 17.29 12.82
CA ILE A 5 -9.64 16.06 13.00
C ILE A 5 -9.04 15.69 11.65
N LEU A 6 -7.74 15.47 11.65
CA LEU A 6 -6.99 14.88 10.55
C LEU A 6 -6.55 13.48 10.99
N TRP A 7 -6.89 12.47 10.20
CA TRP A 7 -6.43 11.10 10.41
C TRP A 7 -5.25 10.82 9.49
N SER A 8 -4.25 10.09 9.98
CA SER A 8 -3.10 9.64 9.20
C SER A 8 -2.75 8.21 9.58
N ASP A 9 -2.28 7.43 8.62
CA ASP A 9 -1.82 6.05 8.85
C ASP A 9 -0.88 5.59 7.72
N GLU A 10 -0.16 4.51 7.97
CA GLU A 10 0.65 3.80 6.97
C GLU A 10 -0.04 2.51 6.51
N ALA A 11 -0.14 2.32 5.18
CA ALA A 11 -0.74 1.14 4.59
C ALA A 11 0.19 0.45 3.60
N LYS A 12 0.26 -0.89 3.69
CA LYS A 12 0.90 -1.74 2.70
C LYS A 12 -0.15 -2.28 1.73
N ILE A 13 0.05 -2.04 0.44
CA ILE A 13 -0.80 -2.57 -0.63
C ILE A 13 0.01 -3.61 -1.41
N GLU A 14 -0.49 -4.84 -1.44
CA GLU A 14 0.15 -5.97 -2.14
C GLU A 14 -0.39 -6.07 -3.56
N LEU A 15 0.50 -6.26 -4.55
CA LEU A 15 0.08 -6.44 -5.95
C LEU A 15 -0.70 -7.74 -6.14
N LEU A 16 -0.28 -8.78 -5.43
CA LEU A 16 -0.94 -10.08 -5.37
C LEU A 16 -1.22 -10.37 -3.91
N GLY A 17 -2.36 -9.86 -3.43
CA GLY A 17 -2.75 -10.01 -2.04
C GLY A 17 -2.84 -11.47 -1.61
N LEU A 18 -2.42 -11.76 -0.38
CA LEU A 18 -2.33 -13.12 0.17
C LEU A 18 -3.60 -13.98 0.00
N ASN A 19 -4.78 -13.34 -0.02
CA ASN A 19 -6.10 -13.98 -0.11
C ASN A 19 -6.91 -13.57 -1.36
N ALA A 20 -6.29 -12.86 -2.32
CA ALA A 20 -6.95 -12.48 -3.55
C ALA A 20 -6.85 -13.60 -4.60
N LYS A 21 -7.99 -13.97 -5.20
CA LYS A 21 -7.97 -14.80 -6.41
C LYS A 21 -7.54 -13.92 -7.58
N CYS A 22 -6.30 -14.08 -8.02
CA CYS A 22 -5.77 -13.38 -9.18
C CYS A 22 -5.82 -14.28 -10.41
N HIS A 23 -6.22 -13.74 -11.56
CA HIS A 23 -6.13 -14.44 -12.84
C HIS A 23 -4.70 -14.36 -13.36
N VAL A 24 -4.07 -15.52 -13.59
CA VAL A 24 -2.72 -15.63 -14.13
C VAL A 24 -2.77 -16.50 -15.39
N TRP A 25 -2.15 -16.02 -16.47
CA TRP A 25 -2.04 -16.77 -17.72
C TRP A 25 -0.84 -17.72 -17.68
N ARG A 26 -1.00 -18.94 -18.18
CA ARG A 26 0.07 -19.93 -18.29
C ARG A 26 -0.01 -20.73 -19.59
N LYS A 27 1.13 -21.27 -20.03
CA LYS A 27 1.17 -22.27 -21.10
C LYS A 27 0.67 -23.63 -20.56
N PRO A 28 0.00 -24.46 -21.38
CA PRO A 28 -0.39 -25.81 -20.98
C PRO A 28 0.86 -26.67 -20.69
N GLY A 29 0.82 -27.52 -19.66
CA GLY A 29 1.88 -28.49 -19.36
C GLY A 29 2.96 -28.06 -18.36
N THR A 30 2.90 -26.85 -17.80
CA THR A 30 3.86 -26.38 -16.78
C THR A 30 3.32 -26.51 -15.36
N THR A 31 4.08 -27.15 -14.46
CA THR A 31 3.78 -27.23 -13.02
C THR A 31 3.74 -25.82 -12.40
N PRO A 32 2.71 -25.47 -11.62
CA PRO A 32 2.58 -24.12 -11.08
C PRO A 32 3.67 -23.86 -10.03
N MET A 33 4.66 -23.05 -10.39
CA MET A 33 5.53 -22.39 -9.41
C MET A 33 4.88 -21.06 -9.07
N VAL A 34 4.20 -20.98 -7.93
CA VAL A 34 3.65 -19.72 -7.40
C VAL A 34 4.82 -18.90 -6.88
N ASN A 35 5.48 -18.15 -7.76
CA ASN A 35 6.39 -17.09 -7.34
C ASN A 35 5.53 -15.94 -6.81
N ARG A 36 5.48 -15.78 -5.48
CA ARG A 36 4.83 -14.65 -4.78
C ARG A 36 5.56 -13.30 -5.00
N GLY A 37 6.22 -13.14 -6.14
CA GLY A 37 7.05 -11.98 -6.48
C GLY A 37 6.28 -10.75 -6.96
N GLY A 38 4.99 -10.61 -6.62
CA GLY A 38 4.20 -9.46 -7.03
C GLY A 38 4.67 -8.14 -6.39
N GLY A 39 5.40 -8.24 -5.27
CA GLY A 39 5.85 -7.06 -4.52
C GLY A 39 4.69 -6.35 -3.83
N SER A 40 5.03 -5.22 -3.19
CA SER A 40 4.08 -4.38 -2.47
C SER A 40 4.57 -2.95 -2.46
N ILE A 41 3.64 -2.00 -2.36
CA ILE A 41 3.96 -0.61 -2.08
C ILE A 41 3.58 -0.27 -0.64
N MET A 42 4.37 0.58 0.00
CA MET A 42 4.04 1.18 1.29
C MET A 42 3.68 2.65 1.06
N LEU A 43 2.60 3.10 1.69
CA LEU A 43 2.09 4.46 1.56
C LEU A 43 1.87 5.04 2.95
N TRP A 44 2.19 6.32 3.13
CA TRP A 44 1.64 7.14 4.20
C TRP A 44 0.58 8.05 3.61
N GLY A 45 -0.54 8.22 4.29
CA GLY A 45 -1.56 9.18 3.84
C GLY A 45 -2.32 9.78 4.98
N CYS A 46 -2.92 10.95 4.72
CA CYS A 46 -3.85 11.59 5.63
C CYS A 46 -5.16 11.99 4.95
N PHE A 47 -6.22 12.08 5.75
CA PHE A 47 -7.53 12.53 5.30
C PHE A 47 -8.29 13.20 6.43
N SER A 48 -9.18 14.12 6.07
CA SER A 48 -10.15 14.73 6.97
C SER A 48 -11.56 14.29 6.57
N ALA A 49 -12.57 14.69 7.35
CA ALA A 49 -13.96 14.33 7.06
C ALA A 49 -14.44 14.90 5.71
N ALA A 50 -13.78 15.93 5.19
CA ALA A 50 -14.15 16.60 3.96
C ALA A 50 -13.47 15.99 2.71
N ARG A 51 -12.22 15.56 2.83
CA ARG A 51 -11.45 15.06 1.68
C ARG A 51 -10.22 14.26 2.09
N THR A 52 -9.77 13.42 1.18
CA THR A 52 -8.39 12.92 1.16
C THR A 52 -7.40 14.07 0.98
N GLU A 53 -6.29 13.99 1.71
CA GLU A 53 -5.23 14.97 1.66
C GLU A 53 -3.97 14.36 1.04
N ARG A 54 -2.80 14.51 1.67
CA ARG A 54 -1.51 14.10 1.12
C ARG A 54 -1.41 12.57 1.16
N LEU A 55 -0.89 12.00 0.06
CA LEU A 55 -0.52 10.59 -0.04
C LEU A 55 0.92 10.51 -0.53
N VAL A 56 1.77 9.78 0.18
CA VAL A 56 3.21 9.67 -0.10
C VAL A 56 3.61 8.21 -0.20
N LYS A 57 4.27 7.86 -1.30
CA LYS A 57 4.93 6.56 -1.47
C LYS A 57 6.20 6.52 -0.64
N ILE A 58 6.31 5.49 0.20
CA ILE A 58 7.50 5.22 1.00
C ILE A 58 8.36 4.21 0.22
N GLU A 59 9.52 4.64 -0.25
CA GLU A 59 10.44 3.79 -1.03
C GLU A 59 11.21 2.79 -0.14
N GLU A 60 11.49 3.17 1.10
CA GLU A 60 12.24 2.36 2.07
C GLU A 60 11.49 2.20 3.41
N LYS A 61 12.17 1.74 4.45
CA LYS A 61 11.60 1.73 5.80
C LYS A 61 11.56 3.15 6.34
N MET A 62 10.36 3.62 6.68
CA MET A 62 10.17 4.95 7.24
C MET A 62 10.94 5.12 8.56
N ASN A 63 11.65 6.24 8.69
CA ASN A 63 12.33 6.64 9.92
C ASN A 63 11.74 7.95 10.46
N GLY A 64 12.10 8.31 11.70
CA GLY A 64 11.53 9.49 12.36
C GLY A 64 11.96 10.84 11.75
N ALA A 65 13.03 10.91 10.96
CA ALA A 65 13.38 12.12 10.22
C ALA A 65 12.46 12.28 9.02
N MET A 66 12.32 11.21 8.21
CA MET A 66 11.41 11.18 7.07
C MET A 66 9.96 11.50 7.48
N TYR A 67 9.50 10.99 8.63
CA TYR A 67 8.15 11.31 9.14
C TYR A 67 7.96 12.78 9.49
N ARG A 68 8.99 13.45 10.01
CA ARG A 68 8.92 14.89 10.33
C ARG A 68 8.98 15.78 9.09
N ASP A 69 9.53 15.27 8.00
CA ASP A 69 9.61 15.97 6.71
C ASP A 69 8.34 15.82 5.85
N LEU A 70 7.40 14.95 6.27
CA LEU A 70 6.06 14.82 5.68
C LEU A 70 5.09 15.89 6.17
#